data_AF-A0A9E3TUZ2-F1
#
_entry.id   AF-A0A9E3TUZ2-F1
#
_cell.length_a   1.000
_cell.length_b   1.000
_cell.length_c   1.000
_cell.angle_alpha   90.00
_cell.angle_beta   90.00
_cell.angle_gamma   90.00
#
_symmetry.space_group_name_H-M   'P 1'
#
loop_
_entity.id
_entity.type
_entity.pdbx_description
1 polymer ?
#
loop_
_entity_poly.entity_id
_entity_poly.type
_entity_poly.pdbx_seq_one_letter_code
_entity_poly.pdbx_strand_id
1 'polypeptide(L)'
;MTIRTNPPGAVAFVDDQRIGVTPVSTPFTYYGTRKIQLFKDGFEPLTVKQRFDVPWYEYPPLDFIVENLWPHELRDERIVDFEMTPQQIVPNEELLGRAEMLRGNAQAGHTTPLWTAPADQIQPGTPVQPTLNQLPPPGSVR
;
A
#
# COMPACT_ATOMS: atom_id res chain seq x y z
N MET A 1 -19.57 5.87 7.94
CA MET A 1 -18.47 4.92 8.25
C MET A 1 -17.64 5.51 9.38
N THR A 2 -17.31 4.69 10.37
CA THR A 2 -16.44 5.03 11.49
C THR A 2 -15.17 4.19 11.43
N ILE A 3 -14.02 4.85 11.37
CA ILE A 3 -12.70 4.22 11.29
C ILE A 3 -12.08 4.25 12.68
N ARG A 4 -11.70 3.08 13.17
CA ARG A 4 -11.02 2.90 14.45
C ARG A 4 -9.69 2.19 14.22
N THR A 5 -8.69 2.55 15.01
CA THR A 5 -7.39 1.88 14.99
C THR A 5 -6.97 1.48 16.38
N ASN A 6 -6.19 0.41 16.43
CA ASN A 6 -5.46 -0.01 17.60
C ASN A 6 -3.95 -0.03 17.27
N PRO A 7 -3.13 0.81 17.91
CA PRO A 7 -3.51 1.87 18.85
C PRO A 7 -4.28 3.05 18.21
N PRO A 8 -5.04 3.83 19.00
CA PRO A 8 -5.75 5.01 18.51
C PRO A 8 -4.78 6.15 18.15
N GLY A 9 -5.27 7.18 17.47
CA GLY A 9 -4.49 8.36 17.12
C GLY A 9 -3.78 8.29 15.77
N ALA A 10 -4.18 7.36 14.88
CA ALA A 10 -3.65 7.28 13.53
C ALA A 10 -4.30 8.33 12.62
N VAL A 11 -3.55 8.93 11.70
CA VAL A 11 -4.10 9.78 10.65
C VAL A 11 -4.72 8.89 9.58
N ALA A 12 -6.01 9.07 9.33
CA ALA A 12 -6.78 8.31 8.36
C ALA A 12 -7.02 9.09 7.07
N PHE A 13 -6.78 8.41 5.95
CA PHE A 13 -7.12 8.84 4.61
C PHE A 13 -8.10 7.85 3.99
N VAL A 14 -9.11 8.36 3.31
CA VAL A 14 -10.06 7.56 2.53
C VAL A 14 -10.03 8.08 1.11
N ASP A 15 -9.76 7.21 0.14
CA ASP A 15 -9.67 7.55 -1.29
C ASP A 15 -8.73 8.74 -1.54
N ASP A 16 -7.56 8.70 -0.90
CA ASP A 16 -6.51 9.74 -0.93
C ASP A 16 -6.86 11.08 -0.28
N GLN A 17 -8.06 11.21 0.31
CA GLN A 17 -8.47 12.39 1.06
C GLN A 17 -8.25 12.19 2.56
N ARG A 18 -7.57 13.15 3.21
CA ARG A 18 -7.39 13.16 4.67
C ARG A 18 -8.73 13.39 5.36
N ILE A 19 -9.13 12.45 6.21
CA ILE A 19 -10.38 12.54 6.97
C ILE A 19 -10.12 13.11 8.37
N GLY A 20 -9.09 12.63 9.06
CA GLY A 20 -8.79 13.07 10.42
C GLY A 20 -7.92 12.09 11.20
N VAL A 21 -8.04 12.13 12.53
CA VAL A 21 -7.29 11.26 13.46
C VAL A 21 -8.27 10.27 14.10
N THR A 22 -7.90 9.00 14.16
CA THR A 22 -8.77 7.92 14.64
C THR A 22 -8.94 7.96 16.17
N PRO A 23 -10.13 7.62 16.70
CA PRO A 23 -11.35 7.23 15.97
C PRO A 23 -12.02 8.42 15.25
N VAL A 24 -12.35 8.23 13.97
CA VAL A 24 -12.96 9.28 13.14
C VAL A 24 -14.14 8.73 12.34
N SER A 25 -15.20 9.53 12.21
CA SER A 25 -16.39 9.18 11.44
C SER A 25 -16.52 10.09 10.22
N THR A 26 -16.79 9.49 9.07
CA THR A 26 -17.09 10.20 7.82
C THR A 26 -18.35 9.64 7.17
N PRO A 27 -19.22 10.49 6.60
CA PRO A 27 -20.31 10.01 5.76
C PRO A 27 -19.74 9.31 4.52
N PHE A 28 -20.46 8.31 4.03
CA PHE A 28 -20.19 7.66 2.74
C PHE A 28 -21.53 7.46 2.04
N THR A 29 -21.62 7.86 0.78
CA THR A 29 -22.85 7.71 -0.03
C THR A 29 -22.74 6.55 -0.99
N TYR A 30 -21.55 6.30 -1.52
CA TYR A 30 -21.33 5.28 -2.55
C TYR A 30 -20.80 3.98 -1.94
N TYR A 31 -21.54 2.91 -2.20
CA TYR A 31 -21.13 1.52 -2.00
C TYR A 31 -20.08 1.10 -3.03
N GLY A 32 -19.17 0.20 -2.63
CA GLY A 32 -18.03 -0.22 -3.42
C GLY A 32 -16.76 -0.39 -2.59
N THR A 33 -15.64 -0.55 -3.28
CA THR A 33 -14.32 -0.69 -2.65
C THR A 33 -13.67 0.67 -2.46
N ARG A 34 -13.33 1.02 -1.22
CA ARG A 34 -12.63 2.26 -0.87
C ARG A 34 -11.22 1.96 -0.38
N LYS A 35 -10.28 2.85 -0.72
CA LYS A 35 -8.89 2.75 -0.27
C LYS A 35 -8.74 3.49 1.05
N ILE A 36 -8.45 2.76 2.12
CA ILE A 36 -8.20 3.32 3.45
C ILE A 36 -6.70 3.26 3.70
N GLN A 37 -6.09 4.39 4.02
CA GLN A 37 -4.68 4.50 4.39
C GLN A 37 -4.57 5.07 5.80
N LEU A 38 -3.76 4.44 6.63
CA LEU A 38 -3.59 4.77 8.04
C LEU A 38 -2.12 4.99 8.34
N PHE A 39 -1.81 6.13 8.95
CA PHE A 39 -0.45 6.51 9.31
C PHE A 39 -0.36 6.83 10.79
N LYS A 40 0.62 6.26 11.46
CA LYS A 40 0.89 6.54 12.88
C LYS A 40 2.38 6.42 13.14
N ASP A 41 2.93 7.35 13.90
CA ASP A 41 4.35 7.37 14.21
C ASP A 41 4.77 6.13 15.00
N GLY A 42 5.86 5.49 14.56
CA GLY A 42 6.37 4.25 15.13
C GLY A 42 5.56 3.00 14.72
N PHE A 43 4.67 3.11 13.74
CA PHE A 43 3.89 2.02 13.18
C PHE A 43 4.06 1.97 11.66
N GLU A 44 3.89 0.78 11.09
CA GLU A 44 3.93 0.61 9.63
C GLU A 44 2.70 1.27 8.98
N PRO A 45 2.86 1.96 7.83
CA PRO A 45 1.73 2.45 7.07
C PRO A 45 0.82 1.31 6.64
N LEU A 46 -0.47 1.40 7.00
CA LEU A 46 -1.44 0.38 6.66
C LEU A 46 -2.33 0.87 5.52
N THR A 47 -2.31 0.17 4.38
CA THR A 47 -3.19 0.44 3.23
C THR A 47 -4.11 -0.75 2.99
N VAL A 48 -5.41 -0.53 3.12
CA VAL A 48 -6.44 -1.58 2.97
C VAL A 48 -7.50 -1.15 1.96
N LYS A 49 -7.88 -2.07 1.09
CA LYS A 49 -9.04 -1.90 0.19
C LYS A 49 -10.27 -2.48 0.88
N GLN A 50 -11.03 -1.63 1.56
CA GLN A 50 -12.25 -2.05 2.25
C GLN A 50 -13.44 -2.03 1.30
N ARG A 51 -14.13 -3.16 1.17
CA ARG A 51 -15.37 -3.27 0.38
C ARG A 51 -16.58 -2.98 1.27
N PHE A 52 -17.48 -2.13 0.77
CA PHE A 52 -18.79 -1.83 1.34
C PHE A 52 -19.87 -2.29 0.38
N ASP A 53 -20.52 -3.40 0.69
CA ASP A 53 -21.61 -3.92 -0.13
C ASP A 53 -22.92 -3.17 0.13
N VAL A 54 -23.66 -2.99 -0.96
CA VAL A 54 -25.00 -2.39 -0.99
C VAL A 54 -25.92 -3.18 -0.04
N PRO A 55 -26.70 -2.52 0.81
CA PRO A 55 -27.66 -3.18 1.67
C PRO A 55 -28.68 -3.95 0.84
N TRP A 56 -29.12 -5.09 1.35
CA TRP A 56 -30.08 -5.95 0.65
C TRP A 56 -31.41 -5.21 0.32
N TYR A 57 -31.76 -4.18 1.07
CA TYR A 57 -32.99 -3.41 0.90
C TYR A 57 -32.96 -2.41 -0.26
N GLU A 58 -31.79 -2.09 -0.83
CA GLU A 58 -31.68 -1.20 -2.01
C GLU A 58 -31.77 -1.95 -3.35
N TYR A 59 -31.93 -3.28 -3.33
CA TYR A 59 -32.09 -4.06 -4.57
C TYR A 59 -33.55 -4.06 -5.05
N PRO A 60 -33.83 -3.72 -6.33
CA PRO A 60 -35.17 -3.86 -6.88
C PRO A 60 -35.67 -5.32 -6.85
N PRO A 61 -36.97 -5.58 -6.56
CA PRO A 61 -38.05 -4.62 -6.27
C PRO A 61 -38.21 -4.28 -4.78
N LEU A 62 -37.38 -4.84 -3.89
CA LEU A 62 -37.48 -4.62 -2.43
C LEU A 62 -37.33 -3.14 -2.07
N ASP A 63 -36.44 -2.45 -2.78
CA ASP A 63 -36.21 -1.00 -2.68
C ASP A 63 -37.52 -0.19 -2.72
N PHE A 64 -38.39 -0.46 -3.70
CA PHE A 64 -39.67 0.24 -3.85
C PHE A 64 -40.63 0.01 -2.68
N ILE A 65 -40.62 -1.20 -2.10
CA ILE A 65 -41.47 -1.56 -0.96
C ILE A 65 -40.97 -0.82 0.28
N VAL A 66 -39.66 -0.84 0.52
CA VAL A 66 -39.05 -0.22 1.69
C VAL A 66 -39.19 1.30 1.61
N GLU A 67 -38.96 1.92 0.46
CA GLU A 67 -39.10 3.37 0.29
C GLU A 67 -40.56 3.86 0.49
N ASN A 68 -41.55 3.11 -0.01
CA ASN A 68 -42.95 3.56 0.05
C ASN A 68 -43.72 3.13 1.30
N LEU A 69 -43.38 2.01 1.91
CA LEU A 69 -44.16 1.44 3.03
C LEU A 69 -43.49 1.65 4.39
N TRP A 70 -42.21 2.02 4.44
CA TRP A 70 -41.48 2.17 5.70
C TRP A 70 -41.46 3.63 6.17
N PRO A 71 -41.95 3.95 7.38
CA PRO A 71 -42.09 5.34 7.85
C PRO A 71 -40.82 5.96 8.44
N HIS A 72 -39.66 5.28 8.44
CA HIS A 72 -38.41 5.76 9.04
C HIS A 72 -37.26 5.85 8.02
N GLU A 73 -36.31 6.76 8.23
CA GLU A 73 -35.06 6.80 7.44
C GLU A 73 -34.14 5.63 7.81
N LEU A 74 -33.72 4.85 6.82
CA LEU A 74 -32.71 3.81 6.99
C LEU A 74 -31.32 4.45 6.78
N ARG A 75 -30.50 4.48 7.83
CA ARG A 75 -29.11 4.94 7.77
C ARG A 75 -28.15 3.77 7.92
N ASP A 76 -27.23 3.63 6.98
CA ASP A 76 -26.19 2.60 7.06
C ASP A 76 -24.95 3.12 7.80
N GLU A 77 -24.74 2.64 9.02
CA GLU A 77 -23.57 2.94 9.83
C GLU A 77 -22.63 1.73 9.90
N ARG A 78 -21.44 1.86 9.31
CA ARG A 78 -20.41 0.82 9.29
C ARG A 78 -19.23 1.23 10.17
N ILE A 79 -18.83 0.35 11.09
CA ILE A 79 -17.61 0.49 11.91
C ILE A 79 -16.55 -0.43 11.32
N VAL A 80 -15.33 0.09 11.15
CA VAL A 80 -14.18 -0.68 10.66
C VAL A 80 -13.02 -0.48 11.63
N ASP A 81 -12.54 -1.59 12.16
CA ASP A 81 -11.43 -1.64 13.12
C ASP A 81 -10.16 -2.15 12.43
N PHE A 82 -9.05 -1.45 12.65
CA PHE A 82 -7.75 -1.77 12.08
C PHE A 82 -6.69 -1.94 13.16
N GLU A 83 -5.93 -3.03 13.09
CA GLU A 83 -4.78 -3.29 13.94
C GLU A 83 -3.51 -2.82 13.22
N MET A 84 -2.73 -1.95 13.87
CA MET A 84 -1.48 -1.44 13.29
C MET A 84 -0.26 -2.20 13.83
N THR A 85 0.65 -2.57 12.95
CA THR A 85 1.92 -3.21 13.30
C THR A 85 2.95 -2.17 13.72
N PRO A 86 3.62 -2.31 14.87
CA PRO A 86 4.74 -1.44 15.23
C PRO A 86 5.85 -1.52 14.19
N GLN A 87 6.46 -0.39 13.87
CA GLN A 87 7.55 -0.34 12.91
C GLN A 87 8.81 -0.97 13.51
N GLN A 88 9.36 -1.98 12.84
CA GLN A 88 10.62 -2.59 13.25
C GLN A 88 11.79 -1.67 12.88
N ILE A 89 12.39 -1.04 13.89
CA ILE A 89 13.64 -0.29 13.72
C ILE A 89 14.76 -1.31 13.62
N VAL A 90 15.26 -1.56 12.41
CA VAL A 90 16.43 -2.44 12.23
C VAL A 90 17.67 -1.67 12.71
N PRO A 91 18.41 -2.16 13.71
CA PRO A 91 19.61 -1.50 14.20
C PRO A 91 20.71 -1.46 13.13
N ASN A 92 21.53 -0.41 13.17
CA ASN A 92 22.51 -0.13 12.12
C ASN A 92 23.58 -1.22 12.00
N GLU A 93 23.93 -1.88 13.10
CA GLU A 93 24.88 -2.98 13.15
C GLU A 93 24.37 -4.20 12.36
N GLU A 94 23.06 -4.46 12.44
CA GLU A 94 22.43 -5.55 11.70
C GLU A 94 22.36 -5.24 10.20
N LEU A 95 22.08 -3.97 9.85
CA LEU A 95 22.16 -3.50 8.46
C LEU A 95 23.57 -3.62 7.90
N LEU A 96 24.59 -3.27 8.69
CA LEU A 96 26.00 -3.36 8.30
C LEU A 96 26.44 -4.82 8.14
N GLY A 97 26.04 -5.71 9.05
CA GLY A 97 26.30 -7.14 8.96
C GLY A 97 25.69 -7.76 7.70
N ARG A 98 24.44 -7.42 7.37
CA ARG A 98 23.80 -7.84 6.10
C ARG A 98 24.54 -7.30 4.88
N ALA A 99 24.99 -6.05 4.92
CA ALA A 99 25.75 -5.45 3.82
C ALA A 99 27.10 -6.13 3.60
N GLU A 100 27.83 -6.47 4.65
CA GLU A 100 29.11 -7.17 4.55
C GLU A 100 28.92 -8.61 4.06
N MET A 101 27.87 -9.30 4.50
CA MET A 101 27.48 -10.62 3.97
C MET A 101 27.16 -10.55 2.47
N LEU A 102 26.40 -9.56 2.02
CA LEU A 102 26.10 -9.35 0.60
C LEU A 102 27.37 -9.08 -0.22
N ARG A 103 28.28 -8.26 0.31
CA ARG A 103 29.58 -7.98 -0.33
C ARG A 103 30.45 -9.24 -0.42
N GLY A 104 30.53 -10.01 0.66
CA GLY A 104 31.27 -11.29 0.69
C GLY A 104 30.73 -12.30 -0.31
N ASN A 105 29.40 -12.45 -0.39
CA ASN A 105 28.75 -13.33 -1.36
C ASN A 105 29.00 -12.91 -2.81
N ALA A 106 28.99 -11.60 -3.08
CA ALA A 106 29.32 -11.07 -4.41
C ALA A 106 30.78 -11.36 -4.81
N GLN A 107 31.72 -11.28 -3.85
CA GLN A 107 33.13 -11.63 -4.10
C GLN A 107 33.37 -13.13 -4.23
N ALA A 108 32.57 -13.96 -3.55
CA ALA A 108 32.61 -15.42 -3.64
C ALA A 108 31.99 -15.97 -4.95
N GLY A 109 31.60 -15.10 -5.90
CA GLY A 109 31.04 -15.49 -7.19
C GLY A 109 29.64 -16.11 -7.09
N HIS A 110 28.94 -15.93 -5.97
CA HIS A 110 27.56 -16.40 -5.82
C HIS A 110 26.64 -15.43 -6.58
N THR A 111 26.17 -15.86 -7.75
CA THR A 111 25.11 -15.16 -8.47
C THR A 111 23.86 -15.21 -7.61
N THR A 112 23.46 -14.10 -7.02
CA THR A 112 22.09 -13.94 -6.53
C THR A 112 21.15 -14.32 -7.67
N PRO A 113 20.29 -15.34 -7.52
CA PRO A 113 19.23 -15.51 -8.50
C PRO A 113 18.48 -14.18 -8.56
N LEU A 114 18.31 -13.65 -9.77
CA LEU A 114 17.45 -12.51 -9.99
C LEU A 114 16.10 -12.88 -9.40
N TRP A 115 15.74 -12.29 -8.26
CA TRP A 115 14.38 -12.40 -7.78
C TRP A 115 13.53 -11.72 -8.84
N THR A 116 12.79 -12.52 -9.63
CA THR A 116 11.73 -11.99 -10.46
C THR A 116 10.65 -11.51 -9.50
N ALA A 117 10.70 -10.23 -9.14
CA ALA A 117 9.58 -9.55 -8.52
C ALA A 117 8.32 -9.82 -9.37
N PRO A 118 7.17 -10.14 -8.75
CA PRO A 118 5.92 -10.24 -9.49
C PRO A 118 5.69 -8.92 -10.25
N ALA A 119 5.28 -9.05 -11.51
CA ALA A 119 5.39 -8.08 -12.60
C ALA A 119 4.56 -6.78 -12.47
N ASP A 120 4.69 -6.04 -11.36
CA ASP A 120 3.93 -4.81 -11.15
C ASP A 120 4.81 -3.61 -10.70
N GLN A 121 6.11 -3.67 -10.97
CA GLN A 121 7.00 -2.51 -10.82
C GLN A 121 7.27 -1.88 -12.19
N ILE A 122 6.46 -0.88 -12.49
CA ILE A 122 6.56 0.09 -13.58
C ILE A 122 8.02 0.58 -13.70
N GLN A 123 8.62 0.40 -14.88
CA GLN A 123 9.89 1.03 -15.25
C GLN A 123 9.64 2.48 -15.69
N PRO A 124 10.39 3.44 -15.12
CA PRO A 124 10.81 4.60 -15.89
C PRO A 124 12.33 4.68 -15.94
N GLY A 125 12.86 4.61 -17.16
CA GLY A 125 14.18 5.13 -17.51
C GLY A 125 15.28 4.08 -17.62
N THR A 126 15.58 3.69 -18.84
CA THR A 126 16.88 3.16 -19.26
C THR A 126 17.99 4.13 -18.84
N PRO A 127 19.01 3.73 -18.06
CA PRO A 127 20.25 4.46 -18.05
C PRO A 127 20.99 4.12 -19.35
N VAL A 128 20.91 5.03 -20.32
CA VAL A 128 21.90 5.15 -21.40
C VAL A 128 23.26 5.32 -20.73
N GLN A 129 24.13 4.31 -20.87
CA GLN A 129 25.53 4.42 -20.47
C GLN A 129 26.26 5.30 -21.51
N PRO A 130 26.92 6.41 -21.12
CA PRO A 130 27.79 7.14 -22.03
C PRO A 130 29.04 6.29 -22.32
N THR A 131 29.22 5.93 -23.59
CA THR A 131 30.38 5.23 -24.13
C THR A 131 31.61 6.14 -24.12
N LEU A 132 32.66 5.75 -23.40
CA LEU A 132 33.99 6.30 -23.56
C LEU A 132 35.02 5.19 -23.50
N ASN A 133 35.80 5.10 -24.58
CA ASN A 133 37.00 4.27 -24.81
C ASN A 133 36.79 2.88 -25.41
N GLN A 134 36.57 2.86 -26.74
CA GLN A 134 37.20 1.86 -27.60
C GLN A 134 37.82 2.57 -28.81
N LEU A 135 39.10 2.94 -28.69
CA LEU A 135 39.95 3.26 -29.82
C LEU A 135 40.36 1.90 -30.47
N PRO A 136 40.27 1.70 -31.79
CA PRO A 136 40.67 0.44 -32.40
C PRO A 136 42.19 0.19 -32.25
N PRO A 137 42.61 -1.07 -32.07
CA PRO A 137 44.00 -1.42 -31.75
C PRO A 137 44.97 -1.20 -32.92
N PRO A 138 46.25 -0.84 -32.69
CA PRO A 138 47.26 -0.71 -33.74
C PRO A 138 48.03 -2.02 -34.02
N GLY A 139 48.19 -2.34 -35.31
CA GLY A 139 49.25 -3.22 -35.89
C GLY A 139 48.93 -4.73 -36.00
N SER A 140 49.46 -5.52 -36.94
CA SER A 140 50.51 -5.32 -37.97
C SER A 140 50.57 -6.52 -38.96
N VAL A 141 51.32 -6.31 -40.06
CA VAL A 141 52.02 -7.29 -40.94
C VAL A 141 51.21 -7.97 -42.06
N ARG A 142 51.46 -7.61 -43.33
CA ARG A 142 52.53 -8.18 -44.18
C ARG A 142 52.68 -7.41 -45.49
#